data_AF-A0A9W8GRV8-F1
#
_entry.id   AF-A0A9W8GRV8-F1
#
_cell.length_a   1.000
_cell.length_b   1.000
_cell.length_c   1.000
_cell.angle_alpha   90.00
_cell.angle_beta   90.00
_cell.angle_gamma   90.00
#
_symmetry.space_group_name_H-M   'P 1'
#
loop_
_entity.id
_entity.type
_entity.pdbx_description
1 polymer ?
#
loop_
_entity_poly.entity_id
_entity_poly.type
_entity_poly.pdbx_seq_one_letter_code
_entity_poly.pdbx_strand_id
1 'polypeptide(L)'
;MQLLGLAAAVVLSTTGLVVVHGDMGPLGSELQWGTYRPNLYFGTRPRLPNSLVSGLMWFGLDDQRNWQKIRHSCELGDNLSEYGYSRHNGRDFGEQTMRDSDQGVEIKSTFIKVPGELGGSWAVRFTGRTLNEDTQGVSLVYYFGLEGNGTLSTSVKDDVALVRGRTPDLGKFRIRTVPAHSNQHPVVPEDFRNIGGIHSSKISGVGLKVPKTDVWKAKDAFQDVLLA
;
A
#
# COMPACT_ATOMS: atom_id res chain seq x y z
N MET A 1 -8.41 -3.91 22.82
CA MET A 1 -7.37 -3.15 22.10
C MET A 1 -7.47 -3.46 20.62
N GLN A 2 -8.30 -2.69 19.92
CA GLN A 2 -8.57 -2.81 18.48
C GLN A 2 -8.06 -1.54 17.83
N LEU A 3 -7.34 -1.70 16.72
CA LEU A 3 -6.70 -0.55 16.09
C LEU A 3 -7.66 0.18 15.18
N LEU A 4 -7.45 1.47 15.18
CA LEU A 4 -8.17 2.43 14.41
C LEU A 4 -7.32 2.80 13.18
N GLY A 5 -7.67 2.29 11.99
CA GLY A 5 -6.89 2.45 10.75
C GLY A 5 -7.56 3.32 9.70
N LEU A 6 -6.92 4.41 9.25
CA LEU A 6 -7.25 5.06 7.99
C LEU A 6 -6.56 4.27 6.87
N ALA A 7 -7.30 3.59 6.01
CA ALA A 7 -6.74 2.97 4.81
C ALA A 7 -6.88 3.92 3.63
N ALA A 8 -5.77 4.53 3.20
CA ALA A 8 -5.71 5.29 1.95
C ALA A 8 -5.11 4.41 0.84
N ALA A 9 -5.90 4.14 -0.20
CA ALA A 9 -5.41 3.58 -1.44
C ALA A 9 -4.94 4.74 -2.34
N VAL A 10 -3.63 4.99 -2.37
CA VAL A 10 -3.05 6.03 -3.24
C VAL A 10 -2.66 5.40 -4.58
N VAL A 11 -3.23 5.91 -5.66
CA VAL A 11 -2.97 5.46 -7.02
C VAL A 11 -2.15 6.50 -7.75
N LEU A 12 -0.92 6.14 -8.13
CA LEU A 12 0.04 7.00 -8.81
C LEU A 12 0.01 6.68 -10.33
N SER A 13 -0.51 7.60 -11.17
CA SER A 13 -0.80 7.33 -12.59
C SER A 13 -0.76 8.59 -13.49
N THR A 14 -0.02 8.53 -14.59
CA THR A 14 0.03 9.57 -15.65
C THR A 14 -1.02 9.28 -16.74
N THR A 15 -2.00 10.16 -16.96
CA THR A 15 -3.14 9.96 -17.88
C THR A 15 -2.80 9.65 -19.35
N GLY A 16 -3.62 8.80 -19.99
CA GLY A 16 -3.79 8.67 -21.45
C GLY A 16 -4.55 7.39 -21.88
N LEU A 17 -5.69 7.54 -22.57
CA LEU A 17 -6.51 6.44 -23.10
C LEU A 17 -5.76 5.70 -24.22
N VAL A 18 -5.64 4.37 -24.12
CA VAL A 18 -5.26 3.49 -25.25
C VAL A 18 -6.12 2.23 -25.18
N VAL A 19 -6.92 2.00 -26.22
CA VAL A 19 -7.58 0.72 -26.47
C VAL A 19 -6.55 -0.22 -27.09
N VAL A 20 -6.37 -1.39 -26.51
CA VAL A 20 -5.60 -2.49 -27.10
C VAL A 20 -6.45 -3.75 -26.98
N HIS A 21 -6.57 -4.54 -28.03
CA HIS A 21 -6.96 -5.95 -27.93
C HIS A 21 -5.68 -6.77 -27.77
N GLY A 22 -5.67 -7.77 -26.91
CA GLY A 22 -4.48 -8.59 -26.70
C GLY A 22 -4.83 -9.88 -25.99
N ASP A 23 -4.67 -10.97 -26.74
CA ASP A 23 -4.82 -12.37 -26.34
C ASP A 23 -3.74 -12.83 -25.34
N MET A 24 -4.02 -14.00 -24.75
CA MET A 24 -3.29 -14.73 -23.71
C MET A 24 -1.76 -14.61 -23.78
N GLY A 25 -1.14 -14.16 -22.68
CA GLY A 25 0.30 -14.26 -22.45
C GLY A 25 0.70 -15.65 -21.90
N PRO A 26 2.00 -16.01 -21.96
CA PRO A 26 2.49 -17.33 -21.60
C PRO A 26 2.21 -17.70 -20.13
N LEU A 27 2.23 -19.01 -19.83
CA LEU A 27 2.15 -19.56 -18.47
C LEU A 27 3.04 -18.75 -17.52
N GLY A 28 2.41 -18.06 -16.57
CA GLY A 28 3.11 -17.22 -15.61
C GLY A 28 4.01 -18.08 -14.72
N SER A 29 5.28 -17.69 -14.60
CA SER A 29 6.19 -18.34 -13.65
C SER A 29 5.65 -18.19 -12.23
N GLU A 30 5.73 -19.25 -11.43
CA GLU A 30 5.45 -19.19 -9.99
C GLU A 30 6.23 -18.09 -9.27
N LEU A 31 7.35 -17.61 -9.82
CA LEU A 31 8.19 -16.57 -9.22
C LEU A 31 7.88 -15.17 -9.75
N GLN A 32 6.88 -15.00 -10.62
CA GLN A 32 6.59 -13.72 -11.24
C GLN A 32 6.28 -12.64 -10.21
N TRP A 33 5.37 -12.89 -9.26
CA TRP A 33 5.08 -11.96 -8.16
C TRP A 33 5.82 -12.32 -6.87
N GLY A 34 6.23 -11.30 -6.12
CA GLY A 34 6.80 -11.47 -4.78
C GLY A 34 7.08 -10.14 -4.10
N THR A 35 7.61 -10.23 -2.89
CA THR A 35 8.05 -9.13 -2.02
C THR A 35 9.42 -8.58 -2.46
N TYR A 36 9.60 -8.38 -3.78
CA TYR A 36 10.89 -8.03 -4.40
C TYR A 36 11.25 -6.54 -4.32
N ARG A 37 10.83 -5.86 -3.23
CA ARG A 37 11.19 -4.47 -2.92
C ARG A 37 11.82 -4.39 -1.54
N PRO A 38 13.00 -5.01 -1.33
CA PRO A 38 13.59 -5.22 0.00
C PRO A 38 14.03 -3.90 0.68
N ASN A 39 14.10 -2.80 -0.06
CA ASN A 39 14.39 -1.48 0.50
C ASN A 39 13.19 -0.85 1.21
N LEU A 40 11.98 -1.43 1.08
CA LEU A 40 10.77 -0.99 1.78
C LEU A 40 10.44 -1.93 2.93
N TYR A 41 9.80 -1.40 3.97
CA TYR A 41 9.27 -2.24 5.04
C TYR A 41 8.29 -3.29 4.51
N PHE A 42 7.41 -2.91 3.57
CA PHE A 42 6.66 -3.87 2.77
C PHE A 42 6.40 -3.30 1.37
N GLY A 43 6.64 -4.13 0.35
CA GLY A 43 6.27 -3.81 -1.03
C GLY A 43 6.33 -5.02 -1.93
N THR A 44 5.44 -5.08 -2.92
CA THR A 44 5.44 -6.14 -3.93
C THR A 44 5.71 -5.56 -5.31
N ARG A 45 6.30 -6.40 -6.17
CA ARG A 45 6.45 -6.12 -7.60
C ARG A 45 6.53 -7.44 -8.36
N PRO A 46 6.18 -7.45 -9.66
CA PRO A 46 6.50 -8.58 -10.50
C PRO A 46 7.98 -8.54 -10.91
N ARG A 47 8.53 -9.68 -11.33
CA ARG A 47 9.81 -9.80 -12.04
C ARG A 47 9.68 -9.34 -13.50
N LEU A 48 9.10 -8.16 -13.67
CA LEU A 48 8.97 -7.46 -14.93
C LEU A 48 9.63 -6.09 -14.77
N PRO A 49 10.39 -5.63 -15.79
CA PRO A 49 10.92 -4.27 -15.79
C PRO A 49 9.77 -3.27 -15.90
N ASN A 50 9.90 -2.11 -15.25
CA ASN A 50 8.97 -0.98 -15.37
C ASN A 50 7.49 -1.38 -15.29
N SER A 51 7.06 -2.01 -14.18
CA SER A 51 5.72 -2.59 -14.07
C SER A 51 4.93 -1.97 -12.91
N LEU A 52 3.83 -2.62 -12.53
CA LEU A 52 3.07 -2.28 -11.35
C LEU A 52 3.91 -2.57 -10.09
N VAL A 53 4.02 -1.59 -9.21
CA VAL A 53 4.63 -1.72 -7.89
C VAL A 53 3.62 -1.37 -6.81
N SER A 54 3.76 -1.97 -5.64
CA SER A 54 3.04 -1.55 -4.44
C SER A 54 4.00 -1.29 -3.29
N GLY A 55 3.53 -0.52 -2.31
CA GLY A 55 4.22 -0.37 -1.05
C GLY A 55 3.29 0.05 0.07
N LEU A 56 3.66 -0.33 1.29
CA LEU A 56 3.02 0.13 2.51
C LEU A 56 3.73 1.37 3.03
N MET A 57 2.94 2.32 3.53
CA MET A 57 3.40 3.41 4.36
C MET A 57 2.51 3.49 5.61
N TRP A 58 3.05 4.03 6.70
CA TRP A 58 2.24 4.33 7.88
C TRP A 58 2.81 5.46 8.72
N PHE A 59 1.95 6.03 9.55
CA PHE A 59 2.30 6.99 10.61
C PHE A 59 1.23 6.97 11.69
N GLY A 60 1.61 7.28 12.93
CA GLY A 60 0.72 7.42 14.07
C GLY A 60 -0.17 8.66 13.95
N LEU A 61 -1.34 8.61 14.57
CA LEU A 61 -2.33 9.72 14.56
C LEU A 61 -2.42 10.48 15.89
N ASP A 62 -1.57 10.12 16.83
CA ASP A 62 -1.43 10.68 18.18
C ASP A 62 -0.74 12.05 18.22
N ASP A 63 0.25 12.29 17.35
CA ASP A 63 0.90 13.60 17.17
C ASP A 63 0.61 14.16 15.77
N GLN A 64 0.15 15.41 15.70
CA GLN A 64 -0.06 16.14 14.45
C GLN A 64 1.20 16.23 13.57
N ARG A 65 2.40 16.05 14.12
CA ARG A 65 3.67 16.09 13.37
C ARG A 65 4.08 14.74 12.80
N ASN A 66 3.37 13.65 13.12
CA ASN A 66 3.74 12.30 12.67
C ASN A 66 3.67 12.12 11.15
N TRP A 67 2.95 12.97 10.41
CA TRP A 67 3.01 12.97 8.94
C TRP A 67 4.42 13.27 8.39
N GLN A 68 5.30 13.89 9.19
CA GLN A 68 6.70 14.11 8.83
C GLN A 68 7.56 12.85 9.00
N LYS A 69 7.08 11.89 9.81
CA LYS A 69 7.76 10.64 10.19
C LYS A 69 7.11 9.42 9.54
N ILE A 70 6.59 9.57 8.32
CA ILE A 70 5.99 8.45 7.58
C ILE A 70 7.04 7.37 7.32
N ARG A 71 6.73 6.15 7.76
CA ARG A 71 7.54 4.97 7.47
C ARG A 71 7.27 4.48 6.06
N HIS A 72 8.33 4.12 5.33
CA HIS A 72 8.22 3.63 3.95
C HIS A 72 9.42 2.77 3.58
N SER A 73 10.58 3.40 3.38
CA SER A 73 11.88 2.74 3.23
C SER A 73 12.40 2.27 4.58
N CYS A 74 13.23 1.22 4.57
CA CYS A 74 13.88 0.72 5.77
C CYS A 74 15.02 1.66 6.17
N GLU A 75 14.72 2.69 6.96
CA GLU A 75 15.72 3.66 7.43
C GLU A 75 16.20 3.30 8.84
N LEU A 76 17.52 3.39 9.08
CA LEU A 76 18.07 3.15 10.42
C LEU A 76 17.53 4.16 11.44
N GLY A 77 17.27 5.39 11.01
CA GLY A 77 16.75 6.47 11.86
C GLY A 77 15.28 6.33 12.25
N ASP A 78 14.56 5.34 11.71
CA ASP A 78 13.15 5.09 12.09
C ASP A 78 13.00 4.40 13.45
N ASN A 79 14.09 3.83 14.00
CA ASN A 79 14.16 3.21 15.32
C ASN A 79 13.08 2.15 15.59
N LEU A 80 12.68 1.38 14.57
CA LEU A 80 11.82 0.22 14.78
C LEU A 80 12.51 -0.78 15.70
N SER A 81 11.80 -1.21 16.75
CA SER A 81 12.32 -2.20 17.70
C SER A 81 12.31 -3.62 17.14
N GLU A 82 11.50 -3.87 16.11
CA GLU A 82 11.46 -5.13 15.36
C GLU A 82 10.99 -4.84 13.94
N TYR A 83 11.68 -5.39 12.93
CA TYR A 83 11.08 -5.56 11.62
C TYR A 83 11.71 -6.75 10.90
N GLY A 84 10.88 -7.59 10.30
CA GLY A 84 11.39 -8.75 9.55
C GLY A 84 10.35 -9.84 9.35
N TYR A 85 10.66 -10.74 8.41
CA TYR A 85 9.84 -11.91 8.16
C TYR A 85 10.10 -12.97 9.24
N SER A 86 9.05 -13.33 9.98
CA SER A 86 9.08 -14.47 10.90
C SER A 86 8.93 -15.79 10.15
N ARG A 87 8.23 -15.78 9.02
CA ARG A 87 8.15 -16.88 8.06
C ARG A 87 8.14 -16.33 6.64
N HIS A 88 8.93 -16.91 5.74
CA HIS A 88 8.89 -16.57 4.33
C HIS A 88 9.48 -17.71 3.50
N ASN A 89 8.75 -18.24 2.52
CA ASN A 89 9.24 -19.34 1.69
C ASN A 89 9.84 -18.89 0.34
N GLY A 90 9.84 -17.57 0.09
CA GLY A 90 10.39 -17.00 -1.15
C GLY A 90 9.54 -17.25 -2.40
N ARG A 91 8.37 -17.88 -2.24
CA ARG A 91 7.49 -18.31 -3.34
C ARG A 91 6.11 -17.72 -3.19
N ASP A 92 5.29 -18.28 -2.32
CA ASP A 92 3.86 -17.99 -2.25
C ASP A 92 3.38 -17.49 -0.88
N PHE A 93 4.27 -17.43 0.12
CA PHE A 93 3.88 -17.11 1.48
C PHE A 93 4.94 -16.28 2.22
N GLY A 94 4.46 -15.31 2.99
CA GLY A 94 5.26 -14.50 3.90
C GLY A 94 4.46 -13.95 5.07
N GLU A 95 5.04 -13.99 6.26
CA GLU A 95 4.55 -13.31 7.47
C GLU A 95 5.66 -12.46 8.05
N GLN A 96 5.34 -11.21 8.35
CA GLN A 96 6.26 -10.23 8.87
C GLN A 96 5.63 -9.44 10.01
N THR A 97 6.45 -9.11 11.00
CA THR A 97 6.12 -8.15 12.06
C THR A 97 6.94 -6.89 11.85
N MET A 98 6.34 -5.73 12.08
CA MET A 98 6.97 -4.40 12.13
C MET A 98 6.49 -3.72 13.41
N ARG A 99 7.39 -3.56 14.39
CA ARG A 99 7.15 -2.93 15.69
C ARG A 99 7.82 -1.56 15.69
N ASP A 100 7.01 -0.52 15.57
CA ASP A 100 7.43 0.87 15.58
C ASP A 100 7.16 1.45 16.97
N SER A 101 8.19 1.38 17.82
CA SER A 101 8.10 1.89 19.19
C SER A 101 7.91 3.41 19.21
N ASP A 102 8.54 4.13 18.28
CA ASP A 102 8.46 5.59 18.17
C ASP A 102 7.07 6.09 17.77
N GLN A 103 6.31 5.30 17.01
CA GLN A 103 4.93 5.59 16.63
C GLN A 103 3.90 4.78 17.45
N GLY A 104 4.33 4.02 18.46
CA GLY A 104 3.44 3.29 19.37
C GLY A 104 2.62 2.17 18.73
N VAL A 105 3.06 1.60 17.60
CA VAL A 105 2.28 0.64 16.81
C VAL A 105 3.04 -0.62 16.43
N GLU A 106 2.34 -1.75 16.39
CA GLU A 106 2.79 -2.97 15.74
C GLU A 106 1.89 -3.25 14.53
N ILE A 107 2.52 -3.47 13.38
CA ILE A 107 1.87 -3.87 12.14
C ILE A 107 2.38 -5.27 11.77
N LYS A 108 1.47 -6.17 11.44
CA LYS A 108 1.81 -7.45 10.82
C LYS A 108 1.33 -7.48 9.38
N SER A 109 2.14 -8.05 8.50
CA SER A 109 1.75 -8.34 7.12
C SER A 109 1.72 -9.85 6.89
N THR A 110 0.70 -10.33 6.19
CA THR A 110 0.61 -11.71 5.72
C THR A 110 0.37 -11.69 4.22
N PHE A 111 1.33 -12.18 3.45
CA PHE A 111 1.29 -12.27 2.00
C PHE A 111 1.01 -13.72 1.58
N ILE A 112 0.06 -13.90 0.66
CA ILE A 112 -0.25 -15.18 0.03
C ILE A 112 -0.33 -15.01 -1.50
N LYS A 113 0.06 -16.04 -2.24
CA LYS A 113 -0.05 -16.09 -3.69
C LYS A 113 -0.75 -17.37 -4.14
N VAL A 114 -1.61 -17.24 -5.15
CA VAL A 114 -2.29 -18.32 -5.84
C VAL A 114 -1.77 -18.35 -7.28
N PRO A 115 -1.16 -19.46 -7.73
CA PRO A 115 -0.67 -19.60 -9.11
C PRO A 115 -1.77 -19.40 -10.17
N GLY A 116 -1.38 -18.99 -11.37
CA GLY A 116 -2.28 -18.80 -12.50
C GLY A 116 -1.62 -18.10 -13.68
N GLU A 117 -2.40 -17.78 -14.71
CA GLU A 117 -1.93 -17.01 -15.87
C GLU A 117 -1.33 -15.66 -15.44
N LEU A 118 -0.31 -15.20 -16.17
CA LEU A 118 0.38 -13.92 -15.92
C LEU A 118 0.89 -13.74 -14.47
N GLY A 119 1.23 -14.85 -13.82
CA GLY A 119 1.81 -14.88 -12.48
C GLY A 119 0.77 -15.08 -11.37
N GLY A 120 -0.50 -15.29 -11.74
CA GLY A 120 -1.58 -15.61 -10.83
C GLY A 120 -2.11 -14.40 -10.05
N SER A 121 -2.64 -14.69 -8.87
CA SER A 121 -3.22 -13.68 -7.96
C SER A 121 -2.49 -13.69 -6.64
N TRP A 122 -2.49 -12.56 -5.93
CA TRP A 122 -1.94 -12.48 -4.59
C TRP A 122 -2.84 -11.63 -3.69
N ALA A 123 -2.72 -11.86 -2.39
CA ALA A 123 -3.38 -11.05 -1.38
C ALA A 123 -2.38 -10.72 -0.28
N VAL A 124 -2.54 -9.55 0.30
CA VAL A 124 -1.87 -9.16 1.54
C VAL A 124 -2.92 -8.77 2.57
N ARG A 125 -2.74 -9.24 3.80
CA ARG A 125 -3.47 -8.75 4.97
C ARG A 125 -2.52 -7.94 5.82
N PHE A 126 -2.95 -6.74 6.19
CA PHE A 126 -2.30 -5.94 7.22
C PHE A 126 -3.16 -5.95 8.48
N THR A 127 -2.54 -6.15 9.63
CA THR A 127 -3.21 -5.99 10.94
C THR A 127 -2.37 -5.09 11.81
N GLY A 128 -2.98 -4.06 12.38
CA GLY A 128 -2.34 -3.18 13.36
C GLY A 128 -2.82 -3.46 14.78
N ARG A 129 -1.95 -3.24 15.77
CA ARG A 129 -2.35 -3.02 17.18
C ARG A 129 -1.49 -1.93 17.82
N THR A 130 -2.06 -1.24 18.81
CA THR A 130 -1.35 -0.22 19.57
C THR A 130 -0.47 -0.92 20.59
N LEU A 131 0.68 -0.34 20.87
CA LEU A 131 1.63 -0.86 21.87
C LEU A 131 1.34 -0.32 23.27
N ASN A 132 0.65 0.81 23.34
CA ASN A 132 0.37 1.61 24.53
C ASN A 132 -1.03 2.23 24.41
N GLU A 133 -1.63 2.56 25.56
CA GLU A 133 -3.01 3.08 25.64
C GLU A 133 -3.15 4.50 25.09
N ASP A 134 -2.07 5.29 25.13
CA ASP A 134 -2.05 6.68 24.65
C ASP A 134 -2.06 6.79 23.12
N THR A 135 -1.74 5.71 22.40
CA THR A 135 -1.70 5.71 20.93
C THR A 135 -3.12 5.74 20.37
N GLN A 136 -3.50 6.84 19.72
CA GLN A 136 -4.85 7.04 19.20
C GLN A 136 -5.18 6.20 17.95
N GLY A 137 -4.17 5.73 17.22
CA GLY A 137 -4.35 4.92 16.03
C GLY A 137 -3.21 5.09 15.03
N VAL A 138 -3.37 4.47 13.86
CA VAL A 138 -2.39 4.54 12.78
C VAL A 138 -3.10 4.86 11.47
N SER A 139 -2.47 5.63 10.62
CA SER A 139 -2.84 5.72 9.21
C SER A 139 -2.06 4.68 8.43
N LEU A 140 -2.74 3.77 7.72
CA LEU A 140 -2.13 2.81 6.80
C LEU A 140 -2.37 3.28 5.36
N VAL A 141 -1.30 3.52 4.62
CA VAL A 141 -1.37 3.97 3.23
C VAL A 141 -0.78 2.88 2.36
N TYR A 142 -1.63 2.15 1.63
CA TYR A 142 -1.17 1.12 0.71
C TYR A 142 -1.32 1.63 -0.71
N TYR A 143 -0.18 1.95 -1.35
CA TYR A 143 -0.17 2.59 -2.65
C TYR A 143 0.13 1.61 -3.78
N PHE A 144 -0.32 1.99 -4.97
CA PHE A 144 -0.01 1.31 -6.23
C PHE A 144 0.51 2.32 -7.23
N GLY A 145 1.69 2.05 -7.78
CA GLY A 145 2.34 2.90 -8.76
C GLY A 145 2.66 2.11 -10.04
N LEU A 146 2.63 2.82 -11.17
CA LEU A 146 2.96 2.23 -12.46
C LEU A 146 4.23 2.86 -13.03
N GLU A 147 5.31 2.10 -13.09
CA GLU A 147 6.61 2.57 -13.60
C GLU A 147 6.69 2.53 -15.15
N GLY A 148 5.81 1.76 -15.80
CA GLY A 148 5.82 1.54 -17.24
C GLY A 148 4.64 2.14 -18.00
N ASN A 149 4.44 1.62 -19.21
CA ASN A 149 3.30 1.98 -20.03
C ASN A 149 2.04 1.24 -19.55
N GLY A 150 0.94 1.97 -19.45
CA GLY A 150 -0.34 1.40 -19.08
C GLY A 150 -1.26 2.44 -18.48
N THR A 151 -2.34 1.95 -17.89
CA THR A 151 -3.33 2.77 -17.23
C THR A 151 -3.58 2.25 -15.83
N LEU A 152 -3.85 3.18 -14.92
CA LEU A 152 -4.26 2.89 -13.55
C LEU A 152 -5.32 3.91 -13.16
N SER A 153 -6.44 3.44 -12.62
CA SER A 153 -7.54 4.27 -12.11
C SER A 153 -8.02 3.73 -10.77
N THR A 154 -8.51 4.62 -9.92
CA THR A 154 -9.04 4.29 -8.59
C THR A 154 -10.47 4.76 -8.46
N SER A 155 -11.26 4.02 -7.69
CA SER A 155 -12.61 4.39 -7.28
C SER A 155 -12.87 3.86 -5.89
N VAL A 156 -13.50 4.64 -5.03
CA VAL A 156 -13.96 4.21 -3.71
C VAL A 156 -15.48 4.17 -3.70
N LYS A 157 -16.06 3.05 -3.30
CA LYS A 157 -17.51 2.90 -3.14
C LYS A 157 -17.79 1.90 -2.01
N ASP A 158 -18.76 2.21 -1.15
CA ASP A 158 -19.22 1.33 -0.07
C ASP A 158 -18.06 0.78 0.80
N ASP A 159 -17.12 1.65 1.17
CA ASP A 159 -15.94 1.30 1.99
C ASP A 159 -14.97 0.30 1.32
N VAL A 160 -15.01 0.23 -0.02
CA VAL A 160 -14.11 -0.58 -0.84
C VAL A 160 -13.35 0.33 -1.79
N ALA A 161 -12.02 0.31 -1.71
CA ALA A 161 -11.18 0.90 -2.75
C ALA A 161 -10.89 -0.12 -3.84
N LEU A 162 -11.15 0.28 -5.08
CA LEU A 162 -10.92 -0.54 -6.27
C LEU A 162 -9.98 0.18 -7.21
N VAL A 163 -8.83 -0.44 -7.42
CA VAL A 163 -7.85 -0.03 -8.42
C VAL A 163 -8.03 -0.92 -9.64
N ARG A 164 -8.19 -0.32 -10.81
CA ARG A 164 -8.20 -1.02 -12.10
C ARG A 164 -6.99 -0.58 -12.89
N GLY A 165 -6.32 -1.53 -13.53
CA GLY A 165 -5.22 -1.18 -14.39
C GLY A 165 -5.06 -2.12 -15.57
N ARG A 166 -4.25 -1.66 -16.51
CA ARG A 166 -3.87 -2.41 -17.68
C ARG A 166 -2.44 -2.11 -18.07
N THR A 167 -1.65 -3.14 -18.33
CA THR A 167 -0.31 -3.02 -18.93
C THR A 167 -0.17 -4.02 -20.09
N PRO A 168 0.81 -3.83 -20.99
CA PRO A 168 1.14 -4.84 -21.99
C PRO A 168 1.49 -6.20 -21.36
N ASP A 169 2.24 -6.21 -20.26
CA ASP A 169 2.80 -7.46 -19.70
C ASP A 169 1.88 -8.18 -18.69
N LEU A 170 1.03 -7.44 -17.96
CA LEU A 170 0.10 -8.00 -16.97
C LEU A 170 -1.35 -8.08 -17.48
N GLY A 171 -1.60 -7.68 -18.73
CA GLY A 171 -2.97 -7.57 -19.25
C GLY A 171 -3.83 -6.64 -18.38
N LYS A 172 -5.11 -6.98 -18.24
CA LYS A 172 -6.05 -6.26 -17.35
C LYS A 172 -5.98 -6.85 -15.94
N PHE A 173 -5.88 -5.99 -14.94
CA PHE A 173 -5.90 -6.41 -13.54
C PHE A 173 -6.79 -5.51 -12.69
N ARG A 174 -7.16 -6.02 -11.51
CA ARG A 174 -7.91 -5.30 -10.49
C ARG A 174 -7.34 -5.59 -9.12
N ILE A 175 -7.30 -4.56 -8.27
CA ILE A 175 -6.92 -4.70 -6.87
C ILE A 175 -8.03 -4.12 -6.02
N ARG A 176 -8.46 -4.89 -5.03
CA ARG A 176 -9.55 -4.53 -4.14
C ARG A 176 -9.03 -4.47 -2.71
N THR A 177 -9.15 -3.31 -2.09
CA THR A 177 -8.84 -3.10 -0.68
C THR A 177 -10.14 -3.01 0.09
N VAL A 178 -10.25 -3.78 1.17
CA VAL A 178 -11.40 -3.83 2.06
C VAL A 178 -10.91 -3.73 3.50
N PRO A 179 -11.62 -2.99 4.37
CA PRO A 179 -11.31 -3.00 5.79
C PRO A 179 -11.80 -4.31 6.40
N ALA A 180 -11.14 -4.73 7.48
CA ALA A 180 -11.65 -5.84 8.28
C ALA A 180 -12.94 -5.41 8.98
N HIS A 181 -13.90 -6.33 9.17
CA HIS A 181 -15.13 -6.05 9.94
C HIS A 181 -14.86 -5.62 11.38
N SER A 182 -13.70 -6.01 11.93
CA SER A 182 -13.23 -5.64 13.26
C SER A 182 -12.43 -4.33 13.27
N ASN A 183 -12.27 -3.65 12.13
CA ASN A 183 -11.54 -2.39 12.06
C ASN A 183 -12.35 -1.31 12.77
N GLN A 184 -11.67 -0.53 13.61
CA GLN A 184 -12.24 0.69 14.13
C GLN A 184 -11.68 1.86 13.30
N HIS A 185 -12.33 3.02 13.26
CA HIS A 185 -11.84 4.20 12.55
C HIS A 185 -11.27 5.27 13.48
N PRO A 186 -10.05 5.78 13.25
CA PRO A 186 -9.35 6.60 14.24
C PRO A 186 -9.98 7.96 14.38
N VAL A 187 -9.76 8.54 15.55
CA VAL A 187 -9.95 9.97 15.69
C VAL A 187 -8.83 10.63 14.91
N VAL A 188 -9.20 11.20 13.76
CA VAL A 188 -8.26 11.91 12.90
C VAL A 188 -8.07 13.33 13.45
N PRO A 189 -6.81 13.79 13.64
CA PRO A 189 -6.50 15.17 13.99
C PRO A 189 -7.17 16.19 13.05
N GLU A 190 -7.49 17.37 13.57
CA GLU A 190 -8.31 18.37 12.86
C GLU A 190 -7.73 18.78 11.49
N ASP A 191 -6.40 18.97 11.41
CA ASP A 191 -5.72 19.36 10.17
C ASP A 191 -5.94 18.36 9.03
N PHE A 192 -6.01 17.06 9.36
CA PHE A 192 -6.22 16.02 8.36
C PHE A 192 -7.70 15.84 7.95
N ARG A 193 -8.65 16.45 8.68
CA ARG A 193 -10.09 16.34 8.36
C ARG A 193 -10.48 17.15 7.13
N ASN A 194 -9.71 18.18 6.82
CA ASN A 194 -9.99 19.09 5.71
C ASN A 194 -9.31 18.66 4.40
N ILE A 195 -8.48 17.62 4.42
CA ILE A 195 -7.81 17.12 3.21
C ILE A 195 -8.84 16.43 2.32
N GLY A 196 -9.00 16.98 1.11
CA GLY A 196 -9.92 16.45 0.11
C GLY A 196 -9.65 14.98 -0.23
N GLY A 197 -10.69 14.15 -0.15
CA GLY A 197 -10.59 12.72 -0.48
C GLY A 197 -10.09 11.82 0.65
N ILE A 198 -9.80 12.38 1.84
CA ILE A 198 -9.52 11.63 3.06
C ILE A 198 -10.74 11.66 3.98
N HIS A 199 -11.25 10.48 4.35
CA HIS A 199 -12.38 10.28 5.24
C HIS A 199 -11.93 9.55 6.50
N SER A 200 -12.17 10.11 7.68
CA SER A 200 -11.78 9.50 8.95
C SER A 200 -12.46 8.16 9.23
N SER A 201 -13.70 8.00 8.77
CA SER A 201 -14.58 6.87 9.11
C SER A 201 -14.75 5.84 7.99
N LYS A 202 -14.00 5.94 6.89
CA LYS A 202 -14.09 5.05 5.72
C LYS A 202 -12.73 4.92 5.05
N ILE A 203 -12.56 3.88 4.25
CA ILE A 203 -11.48 3.81 3.26
C ILE A 203 -11.50 5.06 2.40
N SER A 204 -10.30 5.60 2.21
CA SER A 204 -10.03 6.76 1.39
C SER A 204 -9.24 6.34 0.16
N GLY A 205 -9.38 7.08 -0.93
CA GLY A 205 -8.69 6.77 -2.18
C GLY A 205 -8.31 8.05 -2.88
N VAL A 206 -7.02 8.21 -3.17
CA VAL A 206 -6.48 9.41 -3.82
C VAL A 206 -5.76 8.97 -5.09
N GLY A 207 -6.04 9.65 -6.20
CA GLY A 207 -5.32 9.47 -7.46
C GLY A 207 -4.34 10.62 -7.65
N LEU A 208 -3.05 10.31 -7.75
CA LEU A 208 -1.96 11.27 -7.94
C LEU A 208 -1.30 11.05 -9.29
N LYS A 209 -0.98 12.12 -10.00
CA LYS A 209 -0.17 12.03 -11.22
C LYS A 209 1.29 12.27 -10.86
N VAL A 210 2.12 11.25 -10.95
CA VAL A 210 3.58 11.37 -10.76
C VAL A 210 4.31 10.89 -12.01
N PRO A 211 5.44 11.50 -12.39
CA PRO A 211 6.29 10.99 -13.44
C PRO A 211 6.69 9.53 -13.17
N LYS A 212 6.83 8.73 -14.24
CA LYS A 212 7.23 7.31 -14.13
C LYS A 212 8.55 7.13 -13.38
N THR A 213 9.47 8.09 -13.52
CA THR A 213 10.77 8.12 -12.85
C THR A 213 10.69 8.43 -11.35
N ASP A 214 9.53 8.89 -10.86
CA ASP A 214 9.33 9.37 -9.49
C ASP A 214 8.36 8.48 -8.69
N VAL A 215 7.92 7.34 -9.23
CA VAL A 215 7.06 6.39 -8.49
C VAL A 215 7.69 5.93 -7.17
N TRP A 216 9.02 5.88 -7.10
CA TRP A 216 9.74 5.55 -5.87
C TRP A 216 9.64 6.64 -4.79
N LYS A 217 9.34 7.90 -5.16
CA LYS A 217 9.09 9.03 -4.26
C LYS A 217 7.64 9.07 -3.75
N ALA A 218 6.99 7.91 -3.65
CA ALA A 218 5.59 7.80 -3.22
C ALA A 218 5.34 8.43 -1.84
N LYS A 219 6.34 8.36 -0.94
CA LYS A 219 6.28 9.02 0.38
C LYS A 219 6.16 10.53 0.23
N ASP A 220 7.09 11.14 -0.51
CA ASP A 220 7.15 12.59 -0.70
C ASP A 220 5.88 13.11 -1.38
N ALA A 221 5.45 12.43 -2.45
CA ALA A 221 4.20 12.77 -3.16
C ALA A 221 2.95 12.66 -2.27
N PHE A 222 2.95 11.74 -1.30
CA PHE A 222 1.86 11.61 -0.34
C PHE A 222 1.94 12.68 0.76
N GLN A 223 3.14 13.06 1.21
CA GLN A 223 3.32 14.16 2.15
C GLN A 223 2.82 15.49 1.55
N ASP A 224 3.05 15.73 0.26
CA ASP A 224 2.52 16.91 -0.44
C ASP A 224 0.99 16.96 -0.42
N VAL A 225 0.31 15.82 -0.48
CA VAL A 225 -1.16 15.73 -0.34
C VAL A 225 -1.61 16.11 1.07
N LEU A 226 -0.83 15.73 2.08
CA LEU A 226 -1.16 16.07 3.47
C LEU A 226 -0.95 17.55 3.79
N LEU A 227 -0.20 18.27 2.94
CA LEU A 227 0.08 19.70 3.05
C LEU A 227 -0.86 20.59 2.22
N ALA A 228 -1.66 19.99 1.33
CA ALA A 228 -2.53 20.70 0.38
C ALA A 228 -3.92 21.00 0.97
#